data_AF-A0A0A0DCI9-F1
#
_entry.id   AF-A0A0A0DCI9-F1
#
_cell.length_a   1.000
_cell.length_b   1.000
_cell.length_c   1.000
_cell.angle_alpha   90.00
_cell.angle_beta   90.00
_cell.angle_gamma   90.00
#
_symmetry.space_group_name_H-M   'P 1'
#
loop_
_entity.id
_entity.type
_entity.pdbx_description
1 polymer ?
#
loop_
_entity_poly.entity_id
_entity_poly.type
_entity_poly.pdbx_seq_one_letter_code
_entity_poly.pdbx_strand_id
1 'polypeptide(L)'
;MFGAAPSSAEIAYAPEDVRAATLNGQLCRAISTSLKACGRSRAKVAEAMSSYLGATVSEAMLDAYASPARDSHVISWPRLIALAHVTGDARLLSIGLEQFGVALIDRRHLPYVEMGILEEEKAELSRRQARLRRSVRVGGR
;
A
#
# COMPACT_ATOMS: atom_id res chain seq x y z
N MET A 1 20.34 9.04 23.20
CA MET A 1 19.85 9.66 21.95
C MET A 1 19.25 8.57 21.07
N PHE A 2 18.02 8.12 21.38
CA PHE A 2 17.30 7.09 20.62
C PHE A 2 15.85 7.52 20.45
N GLY A 3 15.62 8.42 19.50
CA GLY A 3 14.30 8.67 18.95
C GLY A 3 14.26 8.10 17.54
N ALA A 4 14.36 6.78 17.42
CA ALA A 4 14.05 6.14 16.15
C ALA A 4 12.57 6.45 15.86
N ALA A 5 12.28 7.16 14.77
CA ALA A 5 10.92 7.32 14.29
C ALA A 5 10.27 5.92 14.22
N PRO A 6 8.99 5.77 14.58
CA PRO A 6 8.33 4.48 14.50
C PRO A 6 8.49 3.96 13.07
N SER A 7 9.11 2.79 12.92
CA SER A 7 9.12 2.09 11.64
C SER A 7 7.66 1.77 11.31
N SER A 8 7.06 2.50 10.37
CA SER A 8 5.72 2.18 9.91
C SER A 8 5.76 0.80 9.26
N ALA A 9 4.85 -0.10 9.67
CA ALA A 9 4.68 -1.40 9.02
C ALA A 9 4.06 -1.27 7.62
N GLU A 10 3.49 -0.11 7.33
CA GLU A 10 2.81 0.19 6.08
C GLU A 10 3.80 0.56 4.95
N ILE A 11 3.53 -0.02 3.78
CA ILE A 11 4.20 0.28 2.52
C ILE A 11 3.34 1.30 1.77
N ALA A 12 3.67 2.58 1.94
CA ALA A 12 2.98 3.69 1.27
C ALA A 12 3.95 4.81 0.89
N TYR A 13 3.50 5.72 0.02
CA TYR A 13 4.19 6.99 -0.20
C TYR A 13 3.92 7.94 0.96
N ALA A 14 4.82 8.91 1.15
CA ALA A 14 4.49 10.04 2.00
C ALA A 14 3.30 10.80 1.37
N PRO A 15 2.27 11.20 2.14
CA PRO A 15 1.08 11.84 1.60
C PRO A 15 1.39 13.08 0.73
N GLU A 16 2.44 13.83 1.08
CA GLU A 16 2.93 14.98 0.33
C GLU A 16 3.48 14.64 -1.07
N ASP A 17 4.08 13.46 -1.25
CA ASP A 17 4.70 13.04 -2.52
C ASP A 17 3.62 12.75 -3.58
N VAL A 18 2.46 12.29 -3.13
CA VAL A 18 1.36 11.86 -4.01
C VAL A 18 0.13 12.77 -3.93
N ARG A 19 0.17 13.87 -3.17
CA ARG A 19 -0.98 14.77 -2.98
C ARG A 19 -1.52 15.31 -4.30
N ALA A 20 -2.79 15.01 -4.60
CA ALA A 20 -3.52 15.54 -5.74
C ALA A 20 -5.02 15.61 -5.46
N ALA A 21 -5.74 16.40 -6.25
CA ALA A 21 -7.19 16.59 -6.12
C ALA A 21 -8.02 15.36 -6.54
N THR A 22 -7.46 14.47 -7.36
CA THR A 22 -8.13 13.27 -7.87
C THR A 22 -7.26 12.03 -7.66
N LEU A 23 -7.89 10.86 -7.55
CA LEU A 23 -7.17 9.58 -7.43
C LEU A 23 -6.23 9.33 -8.61
N ASN A 24 -6.67 9.66 -9.84
CA ASN A 24 -5.80 9.57 -11.02
C ASN A 24 -4.58 10.51 -10.90
N GLY A 25 -4.78 11.72 -10.37
CA GLY A 25 -3.68 12.64 -10.11
C GLY A 25 -2.68 12.11 -9.08
N GLN A 26 -3.16 11.42 -8.03
CA GLN A 26 -2.30 10.77 -7.04
C GLN A 26 -1.50 9.63 -7.70
N LEU A 27 -2.15 8.82 -8.53
CA LEU A 27 -1.52 7.74 -9.28
C LEU A 27 -0.45 8.27 -10.26
N CYS A 28 -0.71 9.35 -10.99
CA CYS A 28 0.26 9.97 -11.88
C CYS A 28 1.52 10.43 -11.12
N ARG A 29 1.34 11.04 -9.93
CA ARG A 29 2.45 11.45 -9.06
C ARG A 29 3.22 10.24 -8.54
N ALA A 30 2.53 9.20 -8.07
CA ALA A 30 3.13 7.95 -7.62
C ALA A 30 4.02 7.32 -8.71
N ILE A 31 3.50 7.22 -9.93
CA ILE A 31 4.23 6.72 -11.10
C ILE A 31 5.47 7.57 -11.39
N SER A 32 5.31 8.90 -11.42
CA SER A 32 6.43 9.83 -11.62
C SER A 32 7.52 9.65 -10.56
N THR A 33 7.13 9.51 -9.30
CA THR A 33 8.04 9.30 -8.16
C THR A 33 8.76 7.95 -8.27
N SER A 34 8.06 6.86 -8.57
CA SER A 34 8.68 5.53 -8.73
C SER A 34 9.62 5.44 -9.92
N LEU A 35 9.25 6.05 -11.06
CA LEU A 35 10.12 6.11 -12.23
C LEU A 35 11.42 6.88 -11.92
N LYS A 36 11.35 7.97 -11.16
CA LYS A 36 12.54 8.72 -10.72
C LYS A 36 13.39 7.93 -9.73
N ALA A 37 12.76 7.26 -8.77
CA ALA A 37 13.45 6.56 -7.68
C ALA A 37 14.14 5.26 -8.14
N CYS A 38 13.63 4.60 -9.19
CA CYS A 38 14.16 3.30 -9.61
C CYS A 38 15.54 3.35 -10.29
N GLY A 39 16.07 4.54 -10.61
CA GLY A 39 17.40 4.73 -11.19
C GLY A 39 17.58 4.19 -12.62
N ARG A 40 16.49 3.79 -13.29
CA ARG A 40 16.49 3.28 -14.67
C ARG A 40 15.92 4.32 -15.63
N SER A 41 16.41 4.34 -16.87
CA SER A 41 15.77 5.14 -17.91
C SER A 41 14.37 4.61 -18.22
N ARG A 42 13.46 5.49 -18.65
CA ARG A 42 12.10 5.10 -19.03
C ARG A 42 12.09 4.05 -20.14
N ALA A 43 12.98 4.16 -21.13
CA ALA A 43 13.17 3.14 -22.15
C ALA A 43 13.43 1.74 -21.56
N LYS A 44 14.34 1.62 -20.57
CA LYS A 44 14.64 0.34 -19.90
C LYS A 44 13.45 -0.17 -19.08
N VAL A 45 12.71 0.73 -18.44
CA VAL A 45 11.49 0.36 -17.70
C VAL A 45 10.42 -0.15 -18.66
N ALA A 46 10.19 0.54 -19.78
CA ALA A 46 9.21 0.16 -20.79
C ALA A 46 9.55 -1.20 -21.44
N GLU A 47 10.83 -1.45 -21.73
CA GLU A 47 11.32 -2.74 -22.20
C GLU A 47 11.06 -3.85 -21.18
N ALA A 48 11.42 -3.63 -19.90
CA ALA A 48 11.18 -4.61 -18.84
C ALA A 48 9.69 -4.88 -18.61
N MET A 49 8.85 -3.84 -18.65
CA MET A 49 7.39 -3.99 -18.60
C MET A 49 6.86 -4.78 -19.79
N SER A 50 7.40 -4.53 -20.99
CA SER A 50 6.99 -5.25 -22.20
C SER A 50 7.31 -6.74 -22.08
N SER A 51 8.51 -7.06 -21.59
CA SER A 51 8.91 -8.44 -21.31
C SER A 51 8.05 -9.09 -20.23
N TYR A 52 7.69 -8.36 -19.17
CA TYR A 52 6.84 -8.87 -18.10
C TYR A 52 5.41 -9.16 -18.58
N LEU A 53 4.85 -8.29 -19.43
CA LEU A 53 3.46 -8.38 -19.90
C LEU A 53 3.29 -9.27 -21.14
N GLY A 54 4.35 -9.54 -21.88
CA GLY A 54 4.25 -10.12 -23.22
C GLY A 54 3.57 -9.20 -24.23
N ALA A 55 3.55 -7.88 -23.97
CA ALA A 55 2.88 -6.88 -24.80
C ALA A 55 3.66 -5.57 -24.80
N THR A 56 3.69 -4.86 -25.94
CA THR A 56 4.49 -3.65 -26.09
C THR A 56 4.03 -2.52 -25.16
N VAL A 57 4.99 -1.99 -24.40
CA VAL A 57 4.90 -0.74 -23.63
C VAL A 57 5.99 0.18 -24.16
N SER A 58 5.63 1.42 -24.50
CA SER A 58 6.58 2.43 -24.97
C SER A 58 6.94 3.43 -23.87
N GLU A 59 8.08 4.12 -24.04
CA GLU A 59 8.48 5.23 -23.17
C GLU A 59 7.40 6.34 -23.14
N ALA A 60 6.81 6.66 -24.28
CA ALA A 60 5.73 7.64 -24.38
C ALA A 60 4.47 7.25 -23.57
N MET A 61 4.19 5.95 -23.42
CA MET A 61 3.12 5.49 -22.52
C MET A 61 3.46 5.80 -21.06
N LEU A 62 4.72 5.58 -20.63
CA LEU A 62 5.15 5.90 -19.27
C LEU A 62 5.09 7.39 -18.99
N ASP A 63 5.49 8.23 -19.95
CA ASP A 63 5.34 9.69 -19.84
C ASP A 63 3.89 10.12 -19.73
N ALA A 64 2.99 9.46 -20.49
CA ALA A 64 1.56 9.72 -20.40
C ALA A 64 1.00 9.33 -19.02
N TYR A 65 1.37 8.16 -18.51
CA TYR A 65 0.93 7.68 -17.19
C TYR A 65 1.46 8.55 -16.03
N ALA A 66 2.62 9.18 -16.20
CA ALA A 66 3.21 10.06 -15.18
C ALA A 66 2.71 11.51 -15.25
N SER A 67 1.83 11.86 -16.21
CA SER A 67 1.41 13.23 -16.49
C SER A 67 -0.06 13.45 -16.07
N PRO A 68 -0.32 14.25 -15.01
CA PRO A 68 -1.68 14.57 -14.59
C PRO A 68 -2.48 15.40 -15.59
N ALA A 69 -1.83 15.95 -16.63
CA ALA A 69 -2.48 16.74 -17.69
C ALA A 69 -2.96 15.89 -18.87
N ARG A 70 -2.66 14.59 -18.87
CA ARG A 70 -3.05 13.63 -19.92
C ARG A 70 -4.10 12.66 -19.41
N ASP A 71 -5.28 13.20 -19.14
CA ASP A 71 -6.41 12.53 -18.50
C ASP A 71 -6.92 11.31 -19.29
N SER A 72 -6.63 11.25 -20.60
CA SER A 72 -7.02 10.15 -21.50
C SER A 72 -6.20 8.87 -21.34
N HIS A 73 -5.04 8.92 -20.68
CA HIS A 73 -4.12 7.79 -20.57
C HIS A 73 -4.03 7.29 -19.13
N VAL A 74 -5.11 6.64 -18.68
CA VAL A 74 -5.12 5.95 -17.39
C VAL A 74 -4.40 4.61 -17.52
N ILE A 75 -3.45 4.35 -16.62
CA ILE A 75 -2.76 3.06 -16.58
C ILE A 75 -3.75 1.96 -16.17
N SER A 76 -3.79 0.89 -16.96
CA SER A 76 -4.56 -0.32 -16.62
C SER A 76 -3.92 -1.06 -15.46
N TRP A 77 -4.71 -1.74 -14.62
CA TRP A 77 -4.21 -2.50 -13.47
C TRP A 77 -3.06 -3.49 -13.77
N PRO A 78 -3.09 -4.32 -14.84
CA PRO A 78 -1.97 -5.20 -15.17
C PRO A 78 -0.65 -4.46 -15.45
N ARG A 79 -0.73 -3.28 -16.09
CA ARG A 79 0.43 -2.43 -16.33
C ARG A 79 0.95 -1.78 -15.05
N LEU A 80 0.07 -1.46 -14.10
CA LEU A 80 0.49 -0.95 -12.80
C LEU A 80 1.24 -2.02 -12.00
N ILE A 81 0.74 -3.27 -12.01
CA ILE A 81 1.47 -4.42 -11.43
C ILE A 81 2.84 -4.59 -12.09
N ALA A 82 2.88 -4.58 -13.43
CA ALA A 82 4.14 -4.70 -14.16
C ALA A 82 5.11 -3.59 -13.80
N LEU A 83 4.64 -2.33 -13.73
CA LEU A 83 5.44 -1.19 -13.33
C LEU A 83 6.01 -1.39 -11.92
N ALA A 84 5.16 -1.70 -10.94
CA ALA A 84 5.59 -1.96 -9.55
C ALA A 84 6.63 -3.08 -9.45
N HIS A 85 6.44 -4.15 -10.22
CA HIS A 85 7.38 -5.26 -10.27
C HIS A 85 8.73 -4.84 -10.85
N VAL A 86 8.76 -4.16 -12.00
CA VAL A 86 10.03 -3.84 -12.68
C VAL A 86 10.79 -2.67 -12.04
N THR A 87 10.08 -1.77 -11.34
CA THR A 87 10.71 -0.70 -10.54
C THR A 87 11.09 -1.17 -9.14
N GLY A 88 10.51 -2.28 -8.67
CA GLY A 88 10.66 -2.76 -7.29
C GLY A 88 9.92 -1.90 -6.27
N ASP A 89 8.93 -1.10 -6.70
CA ASP A 89 8.22 -0.16 -5.86
C ASP A 89 6.77 -0.60 -5.61
N ALA A 90 6.57 -1.39 -4.56
CA ALA A 90 5.25 -1.90 -4.18
C ALA A 90 4.29 -0.80 -3.68
N ARG A 91 4.79 0.39 -3.32
CA ARG A 91 3.96 1.52 -2.88
C ARG A 91 2.94 1.94 -3.94
N LEU A 92 3.22 1.70 -5.23
CA LEU A 92 2.27 1.93 -6.32
C LEU A 92 0.91 1.24 -6.08
N LEU A 93 0.91 0.10 -5.40
CA LEU A 93 -0.29 -0.69 -5.10
C LEU A 93 -1.05 -0.18 -3.87
N SER A 94 -0.48 0.75 -3.09
CA SER A 94 -1.13 1.32 -1.90
C SER A 94 -2.11 2.44 -2.26
N ILE A 95 -1.99 3.02 -3.46
CA ILE A 95 -2.81 4.15 -3.89
C ILE A 95 -4.29 3.76 -3.88
N GLY A 96 -5.07 4.46 -3.04
CA GLY A 96 -6.51 4.28 -2.90
C GLY A 96 -6.94 3.26 -1.84
N LEU A 97 -6.02 2.52 -1.20
CA LEU A 97 -6.35 1.56 -0.14
C LEU A 97 -6.92 2.22 1.12
N GLU A 98 -6.47 3.43 1.44
CA GLU A 98 -6.97 4.22 2.59
C GLU A 98 -8.50 4.40 2.59
N GLN A 99 -9.12 4.45 1.41
CA GLN A 99 -10.58 4.58 1.27
C GLN A 99 -11.36 3.39 1.83
N PHE A 100 -10.70 2.25 2.00
CA PHE A 100 -11.27 1.04 2.57
C PHE A 100 -10.81 0.79 4.01
N GLY A 101 -10.00 1.69 4.59
CA GLY A 101 -9.37 1.48 5.89
C GLY A 101 -8.40 0.30 5.90
N VAL A 102 -7.80 -0.04 4.75
CA VAL A 102 -6.81 -1.11 4.62
C VAL A 102 -5.44 -0.53 4.25
N ALA A 103 -4.38 -1.26 4.60
CA ALA A 103 -2.99 -0.87 4.35
C ALA A 103 -2.23 -2.01 3.68
N LEU A 104 -1.20 -1.67 2.91
CA LEU A 104 -0.27 -2.64 2.35
C LEU A 104 0.86 -2.88 3.35
N ILE A 105 1.14 -4.14 3.69
CA ILE A 105 2.24 -4.51 4.60
C ILE A 105 3.06 -5.65 4.01
N ASP A 106 4.32 -5.77 4.40
CA ASP A 106 5.13 -6.94 4.04
C ASP A 106 4.52 -8.20 4.65
N ARG A 107 4.50 -9.30 3.88
CA ARG A 107 3.98 -10.60 4.35
C ARG A 107 4.68 -11.10 5.61
N ARG A 108 5.95 -10.74 5.84
CA ARG A 108 6.69 -11.08 7.06
C ARG A 108 6.06 -10.52 8.35
N HIS A 109 5.22 -9.49 8.22
CA HIS A 109 4.54 -8.86 9.34
C HIS A 109 3.20 -9.53 9.70
N LEU A 110 2.66 -10.41 8.83
CA LEU A 110 1.37 -11.08 9.07
C LEU A 110 1.28 -11.81 10.41
N PRO A 111 2.30 -12.58 10.86
CA PRO A 111 2.23 -13.24 12.16
C PRO A 111 2.07 -12.27 13.35
N TYR A 112 2.65 -11.07 13.25
CA TYR A 112 2.51 -10.05 14.30
C TYR A 112 1.12 -9.42 14.29
N VAL A 113 0.52 -9.23 13.11
CA VAL A 113 -0.87 -8.77 12.98
C VAL A 113 -1.82 -9.80 13.57
N GLU A 114 -1.65 -11.08 13.22
CA GLU A 114 -2.45 -12.19 13.76
C GLU A 114 -2.30 -12.28 15.29
N MET A 115 -1.09 -12.14 15.82
CA MET A 115 -0.85 -12.11 17.26
C MET A 115 -1.60 -10.97 17.95
N GLY A 116 -1.59 -9.76 17.37
CA GLY A 116 -2.34 -8.62 17.90
C GLY A 116 -3.85 -8.85 17.92
N ILE A 117 -4.40 -9.46 16.87
CA ILE A 117 -5.82 -9.85 16.81
C ILE A 117 -6.15 -10.84 17.93
N LEU A 118 -5.32 -11.88 18.11
CA LEU A 118 -5.51 -12.87 19.18
C LEU A 118 -5.42 -12.26 20.59
N GLU A 119 -4.55 -11.28 20.79
CA GLU A 119 -4.44 -10.55 22.06
C GLU A 119 -5.71 -9.73 22.36
N GLU A 120 -6.30 -9.10 21.35
CA GLU A 120 -7.55 -8.36 21.47
C GLU A 120 -8.73 -9.30 21.84
N GLU A 121 -8.84 -10.42 21.15
CA GLU A 121 -9.85 -11.46 21.44
C GLU A 121 -9.69 -12.00 22.87
N LYS A 122 -8.46 -12.30 23.28
CA LYS A 122 -8.15 -12.77 24.65
C LYS A 122 -8.55 -11.72 25.69
N ALA A 123 -8.30 -10.44 25.43
CA ALA A 123 -8.67 -9.37 26.33
C ALA A 123 -10.20 -9.26 26.45
N GLU A 124 -10.94 -9.38 25.35
CA GLU A 124 -12.40 -9.37 25.36
C GLU A 124 -12.99 -10.54 26.17
N LEU A 125 -12.51 -11.75 25.91
CA LEU A 125 -12.92 -12.96 26.65
C LEU A 125 -12.63 -12.81 28.14
N SER A 126 -11.46 -12.27 28.50
CA SER A 126 -11.09 -12.00 29.90
C SER A 126 -12.04 -11.00 30.56
N ARG A 127 -12.41 -9.91 29.86
CA ARG A 127 -13.40 -8.93 30.35
C ARG A 127 -14.78 -9.57 30.55
N ARG A 128 -15.22 -10.45 29.63
CA ARG A 128 -16.48 -11.18 29.74
C ARG A 128 -16.49 -12.14 30.91
N GLN A 129 -15.42 -12.91 31.11
CA GLN A 129 -15.26 -13.80 32.27
C GLN A 129 -15.32 -13.02 33.60
N ALA A 130 -14.65 -11.87 33.68
CA ALA A 130 -14.70 -11.01 34.87
C ALA A 130 -16.12 -10.51 35.17
N ARG A 131 -16.90 -10.14 34.15
CA ARG A 131 -18.32 -9.76 34.31
C ARG A 131 -19.15 -10.92 34.87
N LEU A 132 -19.04 -12.11 34.28
CA LEU A 132 -19.78 -13.30 34.73
C LEU A 132 -19.43 -13.70 36.16
N ARG A 133 -18.14 -13.69 36.52
CA ARG A 133 -17.67 -13.98 37.90
C ARG A 133 -18.29 -13.04 38.93
N ARG A 134 -18.48 -11.76 38.60
CA ARG A 134 -19.16 -10.80 39.49
C ARG A 134 -20.64 -11.14 39.65
N SER A 135 -21.35 -11.47 38.58
CA SER A 135 -22.77 -11.83 38.62
C SER A 135 -23.04 -13.08 39.46
N VAL A 136 -22.21 -14.12 39.34
CA VAL A 136 -22.34 -15.35 40.16
C VAL A 136 -22.17 -15.06 41.66
N ARG A 137 -21.24 -14.18 42.03
CA ARG A 137 -21.01 -13.82 43.44
C ARG A 137 -22.16 -13.02 44.06
N VAL A 138 -22.90 -12.25 43.27
CA VAL A 138 -24.04 -11.43 43.73
C VAL A 138 -25.32 -12.25 43.84
N GLY A 139 -25.56 -13.19 42.91
CA GLY A 139 -26.76 -14.05 42.92
C GLY A 139 -26.73 -15.23 43.90
N GLY A 140 -25.61 -15.43 44.61
CA GLY A 140 -25.44 -16.47 45.63
C GLY A 140 -25.60 -15.99 47.08
N ARG A 141 -26.19 -14.81 47.31
CA ARG A 141 -26.58 -14.28 48.63
C ARG A 141 -28.09 -14.24 48.77
#